data_AF-A0A2M9P9Y0-F1
#
_entry.id   AF-A0A2M9P9Y0-F1
#
_cell.length_a   1.000
_cell.length_b   1.000
_cell.length_c   1.000
_cell.angle_alpha   90.00
_cell.angle_beta   90.00
_cell.angle_gamma   90.00
#
_symmetry.space_group_name_H-M   'P 1'
#
loop_
_entity.id
_entity.type
_entity.pdbx_description
1 polymer ?
#
loop_
_entity_poly.entity_id
_entity_poly.type
_entity_poly.pdbx_seq_one_letter_code
_entity_poly.pdbx_strand_id
1 'polypeptide(L)'
;GERLLCEFISAGALTNYIHLRTDLRSPVLMQELDTALGLHEFSFVCPETNTDLPRYQPIGEAELASALPVLTHCSVFYADRLSESILVAMKTAWSAGAVVFFEPSDISDETMFDEAMEMVSVLKYSIDRLGDRVSDVSTRCVRIVTHGAAGLEVRHGEDTHWCRAMDAPVVLDTCGSGDMVSVGVIDWIISKRIGIDGLTAVNLIGGIVAGQRLAAENCAYAGARGLFRNRGAGYVQRVLRKDPAAV
;
A
#
# COMPACT_ATOMS: atom_id res chain seq x y z
N GLY A 1 -0.24 18.69 -9.29
CA GLY A 1 0.08 17.79 -10.40
C GLY A 1 1.57 17.69 -10.63
N GLU A 2 2.16 18.70 -11.27
CA GLU A 2 3.56 18.66 -11.74
C GLU A 2 4.59 18.28 -10.67
N ARG A 3 4.48 18.86 -9.46
CA ARG A 3 5.37 18.50 -8.34
C ARG A 3 5.36 17.00 -8.04
N LEU A 4 4.19 16.36 -8.01
CA LEU A 4 4.06 14.92 -7.76
C LEU A 4 4.69 14.11 -8.89
N LEU A 5 4.48 14.54 -10.14
CA LEU A 5 5.09 13.91 -11.32
C LEU A 5 6.63 13.95 -11.24
N CYS A 6 7.21 15.11 -10.90
CA CYS A 6 8.65 15.25 -10.70
C CYS A 6 9.18 14.36 -9.57
N GLU A 7 8.42 14.19 -8.49
CA GLU A 7 8.79 13.27 -7.39
C GLU A 7 8.81 11.80 -7.86
N PHE A 8 7.84 11.38 -8.68
CA PHE A 8 7.83 10.04 -9.27
C PHE A 8 9.01 9.81 -10.22
N ILE A 9 9.29 10.78 -11.10
CA ILE A 9 10.45 10.72 -12.00
C ILE A 9 11.76 10.63 -11.21
N SER A 10 11.90 11.45 -10.16
CA SER A 10 13.09 11.45 -9.30
C SER A 10 13.27 10.14 -8.53
N ALA A 11 12.18 9.44 -8.25
CA ALA A 11 12.19 8.11 -7.65
C ALA A 11 12.50 6.98 -8.67
N GLY A 12 12.56 7.30 -9.97
CA GLY A 12 12.82 6.33 -11.05
C GLY A 12 11.56 5.60 -11.54
N ALA A 13 10.36 6.11 -11.25
CA ALA A 13 9.12 5.52 -11.74
C ALA A 13 8.90 5.84 -13.22
N LEU A 14 8.28 4.90 -13.96
CA LEU A 14 7.75 5.17 -15.29
C LEU A 14 6.45 5.96 -15.14
N THR A 15 6.39 7.15 -15.75
CA THR A 15 5.28 8.08 -15.56
C THR A 15 4.40 8.28 -16.80
N ASN A 16 4.62 7.48 -17.85
CA ASN A 16 3.88 7.56 -19.12
C ASN A 16 2.37 7.35 -18.96
N TYR A 17 1.94 6.71 -17.87
CA TYR A 17 0.54 6.42 -17.57
C TYR A 17 -0.03 7.31 -16.46
N ILE A 18 0.71 8.32 -16.00
CA ILE A 18 0.22 9.34 -15.06
C ILE A 18 -0.36 10.48 -15.89
N HIS A 19 -1.69 10.63 -15.84
CA HIS A 19 -2.40 11.66 -16.59
C HIS A 19 -2.56 12.94 -15.77
N LEU A 20 -2.20 14.08 -16.36
CA LEU A 20 -2.45 15.40 -15.79
C LEU A 20 -3.70 15.99 -16.45
N ARG A 21 -4.71 16.27 -15.63
CA ARG A 21 -5.97 16.88 -16.05
C ARG A 21 -6.03 18.32 -15.61
N THR A 22 -6.39 19.23 -16.53
CA THR A 22 -6.48 20.67 -16.26
C THR A 22 -7.78 21.05 -15.54
N ASP A 23 -8.80 20.19 -15.61
CA ASP A 23 -10.10 20.38 -14.99
C ASP A 23 -10.18 19.84 -13.55
N LEU A 24 -9.15 19.11 -13.10
CA LEU A 24 -9.07 18.52 -11.76
C LEU A 24 -7.88 19.05 -10.98
N ARG A 25 -8.03 19.10 -9.64
CA ARG A 25 -6.93 19.39 -8.72
C ARG A 25 -6.43 18.09 -8.10
N SER A 26 -5.12 17.99 -7.87
CA SER A 26 -4.55 16.84 -7.16
C SER A 26 -5.15 16.73 -5.76
N PRO A 27 -5.51 15.53 -5.28
CA PRO A 27 -6.11 15.36 -3.97
C PRO A 27 -5.18 15.84 -2.87
N VAL A 28 -5.74 16.50 -1.86
CA VAL A 28 -4.99 16.98 -0.69
C VAL A 28 -5.63 16.42 0.56
N LEU A 29 -4.88 15.59 1.27
CA LEU A 29 -5.19 15.14 2.62
C LEU A 29 -4.27 15.89 3.57
N MET A 30 -4.85 16.68 4.47
CA MET A 30 -4.08 17.32 5.52
C MET A 30 -3.84 16.32 6.65
N GLN A 31 -2.64 16.35 7.22
CA GLN A 31 -2.30 15.69 8.46
C GLN A 31 -1.97 16.76 9.51
N GLU A 32 -2.66 16.73 10.65
CA GLU A 32 -2.25 17.41 11.87
C GLU A 32 -1.51 16.41 12.74
N LEU A 33 -0.34 16.79 13.25
CA LEU A 33 0.54 15.89 14.01
C LEU A 33 0.90 16.53 15.35
N ASP A 34 0.49 15.89 16.44
CA ASP A 34 0.96 16.16 17.79
C ASP A 34 2.02 15.12 18.15
N THR A 35 3.28 15.52 18.05
CA THR A 35 4.43 14.65 18.35
C THR A 35 4.61 14.38 19.84
N ALA A 36 4.03 15.20 20.74
CA ALA A 36 4.14 15.00 22.18
C ALA A 36 3.18 13.91 22.66
N LEU A 37 1.99 13.86 22.06
CA LEU A 37 0.98 12.83 22.35
C LEU A 37 1.06 11.62 21.41
N GLY A 38 1.84 11.72 20.32
CA GLY A 38 1.90 10.69 19.29
C GLY A 38 0.58 10.55 18.52
N LEU A 39 -0.21 11.63 18.46
CA LEU A 39 -1.50 11.66 17.80
C LEU A 39 -1.36 12.31 16.43
N HIS A 40 -2.09 11.78 15.46
CA HIS A 40 -2.31 12.47 14.20
C HIS A 40 -3.78 12.42 13.81
N GLU A 41 -4.24 13.48 13.17
CA GLU A 41 -5.58 13.59 12.62
C GLU A 41 -5.49 13.91 11.13
N PHE A 42 -6.47 13.41 10.37
CA PHE A 42 -6.53 13.62 8.93
C PHE A 42 -7.81 14.35 8.56
N SER A 43 -7.69 15.36 7.70
CA SER A 43 -8.83 16.16 7.26
C SER A 43 -8.74 16.50 5.78
N PHE A 44 -9.91 16.50 5.13
CA PHE A 44 -10.10 17.07 3.80
C PHE A 44 -10.63 18.51 3.87
N VAL A 45 -10.53 19.17 5.01
CA VAL A 45 -10.93 20.58 5.18
C VAL A 45 -9.69 21.38 5.55
N CYS A 46 -9.47 22.50 4.86
CA CYS A 46 -8.38 23.42 5.16
C CYS A 46 -8.64 24.13 6.50
N PRO A 47 -7.72 24.10 7.48
CA PRO A 47 -7.96 24.68 8.81
C PRO A 47 -7.89 26.23 8.77
N GLU A 48 -7.17 26.79 7.80
CA GLU A 48 -7.04 28.24 7.64
C GLU A 48 -8.26 28.87 6.96
N THR A 49 -8.85 28.18 5.99
CA THR A 49 -9.94 28.71 5.15
C THR A 49 -11.29 28.03 5.38
N ASN A 50 -11.32 26.91 6.10
CA ASN A 50 -12.48 26.04 6.34
C ASN A 50 -13.17 25.53 5.05
N THR A 51 -12.44 25.46 3.94
CA THR A 51 -12.94 24.99 2.65
C THR A 51 -12.55 23.54 2.39
N ASP A 52 -13.41 22.79 1.71
CA ASP A 52 -13.09 21.44 1.24
C ASP A 52 -11.87 21.43 0.31
N LEU A 53 -10.96 20.51 0.61
CA LEU A 53 -9.79 20.18 -0.18
C LEU A 53 -10.19 19.21 -1.30
N PRO A 54 -9.47 19.23 -2.44
CA PRO A 54 -9.73 18.31 -3.54
C PRO A 54 -9.64 16.85 -3.06
N ARG A 55 -10.62 16.04 -3.44
CA ARG A 55 -10.67 14.61 -3.12
C ARG A 55 -10.15 13.77 -4.28
N TYR A 56 -9.82 12.51 -3.97
CA TYR A 56 -9.44 11.53 -4.96
C TYR A 56 -10.52 11.40 -6.04
N GLN A 57 -10.07 11.31 -7.29
CA GLN A 57 -10.89 10.97 -8.44
C GLN A 57 -10.29 9.72 -9.08
N PRO A 58 -11.08 8.66 -9.32
CA PRO A 58 -10.57 7.46 -9.94
C PRO A 58 -10.13 7.70 -11.38
N ILE A 59 -9.26 6.84 -11.88
CA ILE A 59 -8.94 6.78 -13.31
C ILE A 59 -10.21 6.49 -14.11
N GLY A 60 -10.33 7.07 -15.30
CA GLY A 60 -11.41 6.82 -16.22
C GLY A 60 -11.04 5.81 -17.30
N GLU A 61 -11.98 5.59 -18.23
CA GLU A 61 -11.83 4.63 -19.34
C GLU A 61 -10.65 4.96 -20.26
N ALA A 62 -10.41 6.25 -20.53
CA ALA A 62 -9.33 6.67 -21.41
C ALA A 62 -7.95 6.39 -20.80
N GLU A 63 -7.78 6.68 -19.50
CA GLU A 63 -6.56 6.37 -18.77
C GLU A 63 -6.34 4.86 -18.70
N LEU A 64 -7.38 4.08 -18.39
CA LEU A 64 -7.34 2.61 -18.39
C LEU A 64 -6.93 2.06 -19.77
N ALA A 65 -7.59 2.49 -20.84
CA ALA A 65 -7.33 2.04 -22.20
C ALA A 65 -5.85 2.26 -22.59
N SER A 66 -5.26 3.39 -22.20
CA SER A 66 -3.85 3.68 -22.44
C SER A 66 -2.90 2.74 -21.69
N ALA A 67 -3.32 2.23 -20.52
CA ALA A 67 -2.50 1.39 -19.65
C ALA A 67 -2.67 -0.12 -19.91
N LEU A 68 -3.70 -0.56 -20.65
CA LEU A 68 -3.94 -1.98 -20.93
C LEU A 68 -2.68 -2.76 -21.38
N PRO A 69 -1.81 -2.24 -22.27
CA PRO A 69 -0.61 -2.97 -22.67
C PRO A 69 0.38 -3.24 -21.54
N VAL A 70 0.52 -2.34 -20.56
CA VAL A 70 1.43 -2.55 -19.42
C VAL A 70 0.80 -3.43 -18.35
N LEU A 71 -0.52 -3.36 -18.18
CA LEU A 71 -1.25 -4.17 -17.21
C LEU A 71 -1.12 -5.67 -17.48
N THR A 72 -1.09 -6.08 -18.75
CA THR A 72 -0.90 -7.49 -19.14
C THR A 72 0.53 -8.01 -18.97
N HIS A 73 1.48 -7.15 -18.60
CA HIS A 73 2.89 -7.52 -18.44
C HIS A 73 3.42 -7.25 -17.02
N CYS A 74 2.60 -6.72 -16.11
CA CYS A 74 3.02 -6.47 -14.74
C CYS A 74 3.10 -7.78 -13.94
N SER A 75 4.08 -7.90 -13.04
CA SER A 75 4.18 -9.05 -12.13
C SER A 75 3.31 -8.89 -10.88
N VAL A 76 3.08 -7.63 -10.48
CA VAL A 76 2.25 -7.25 -9.34
C VAL A 76 1.38 -6.06 -9.75
N PHE A 77 0.09 -6.15 -9.47
CA PHE A 77 -0.85 -5.04 -9.57
C PHE A 77 -1.28 -4.62 -8.17
N TYR A 78 -1.10 -3.34 -7.83
CA TYR A 78 -1.45 -2.78 -6.52
C TYR A 78 -2.65 -1.83 -6.62
N ALA A 79 -3.60 -1.96 -5.71
CA ALA A 79 -4.70 -1.01 -5.52
C ALA A 79 -5.05 -0.84 -4.04
N ASP A 80 -5.42 0.37 -3.64
CA ASP A 80 -5.90 0.71 -2.29
C ASP A 80 -7.38 1.15 -2.27
N ARG A 81 -7.97 1.32 -3.46
CA ARG A 81 -9.33 1.82 -3.69
C ARG A 81 -9.95 1.08 -4.86
N LEU A 82 -11.28 1.04 -4.89
CA LEU A 82 -12.05 0.46 -5.98
C LEU A 82 -12.79 1.53 -6.78
N SER A 83 -12.92 1.26 -8.07
CA SER A 83 -13.81 1.89 -9.03
C SER A 83 -14.02 0.89 -10.17
N GLU A 84 -15.01 1.12 -11.04
CA GLU A 84 -15.22 0.26 -12.22
C GLU A 84 -13.95 0.11 -13.06
N SER A 85 -13.23 1.21 -13.33
CA SER A 85 -11.98 1.17 -14.09
C SER A 85 -10.85 0.43 -13.37
N ILE A 86 -10.77 0.53 -12.03
CA ILE A 86 -9.78 -0.22 -11.24
C ILE A 86 -10.12 -1.72 -11.23
N LEU A 87 -11.40 -2.10 -11.12
CA LEU A 87 -11.80 -3.50 -11.23
C LEU A 87 -11.41 -4.11 -12.58
N VAL A 88 -11.64 -3.38 -13.67
CA VAL A 88 -11.21 -3.84 -15.01
C VAL A 88 -9.68 -3.95 -15.08
N ALA A 89 -8.94 -3.04 -14.47
CA ALA A 89 -7.47 -3.12 -14.38
C ALA A 89 -7.00 -4.34 -13.57
N MET A 90 -7.60 -4.58 -12.40
CA MET A 90 -7.35 -5.76 -11.56
C MET A 90 -7.59 -7.04 -12.34
N LYS A 91 -8.73 -7.14 -13.03
CA LYS A 91 -9.10 -8.28 -13.87
C LYS A 91 -8.12 -8.53 -15.01
N THR A 92 -7.71 -7.46 -15.67
CA THR A 92 -6.75 -7.52 -16.78
C THR A 92 -5.39 -8.04 -16.30
N ALA A 93 -4.88 -7.51 -15.19
CA ALA A 93 -3.61 -7.95 -14.62
C ALA A 93 -3.69 -9.38 -14.09
N TRP A 94 -4.74 -9.72 -13.35
CA TRP A 94 -4.96 -11.06 -12.80
C TRP A 94 -5.06 -12.12 -13.89
N SER A 95 -5.83 -11.86 -14.96
CA SER A 95 -5.97 -12.79 -16.10
C SER A 95 -4.65 -13.01 -16.86
N ALA A 96 -3.71 -12.07 -16.76
CA ALA A 96 -2.37 -12.17 -17.31
C ALA A 96 -1.36 -12.85 -16.34
N GLY A 97 -1.82 -13.28 -15.16
CA GLY A 97 -1.00 -13.99 -14.16
C GLY A 97 -0.30 -13.09 -13.15
N ALA A 98 -0.65 -11.80 -13.08
CA ALA A 98 -0.09 -10.90 -12.07
C ALA A 98 -0.63 -11.21 -10.67
N VAL A 99 0.21 -11.01 -9.66
CA VAL A 99 -0.23 -10.98 -8.26
C VAL A 99 -1.04 -9.70 -8.02
N VAL A 100 -2.30 -9.83 -7.62
CA VAL A 100 -3.12 -8.68 -7.25
C VAL A 100 -2.99 -8.43 -5.75
N PHE A 101 -2.34 -7.33 -5.39
CA PHE A 101 -2.19 -6.84 -4.03
C PHE A 101 -3.22 -5.75 -3.77
N PHE A 102 -4.18 -6.02 -2.88
CA PHE A 102 -5.26 -5.10 -2.55
C PHE A 102 -5.18 -4.65 -1.09
N GLU A 103 -5.22 -3.34 -0.89
CA GLU A 103 -5.11 -2.71 0.43
C GLU A 103 -6.23 -1.68 0.67
N PRO A 104 -7.48 -2.13 0.82
CA PRO A 104 -8.59 -1.21 1.04
C PRO A 104 -8.44 -0.46 2.36
N SER A 105 -8.59 0.87 2.32
CA SER A 105 -8.71 1.68 3.54
C SER A 105 -10.14 1.68 4.12
N ASP A 106 -11.12 1.36 3.28
CA ASP A 106 -12.55 1.26 3.58
C ASP A 106 -13.23 0.41 2.49
N ILE A 107 -14.45 -0.07 2.75
CA ILE A 107 -15.32 -0.74 1.78
C ILE A 107 -16.57 0.13 1.61
N SER A 108 -16.61 0.92 0.54
CA SER A 108 -17.76 1.80 0.26
C SER A 108 -18.85 1.11 -0.58
N ASP A 109 -18.48 0.10 -1.35
CA ASP A 109 -19.36 -0.67 -2.22
C ASP A 109 -19.06 -2.16 -2.03
N GLU A 110 -19.98 -2.88 -1.39
CA GLU A 110 -19.82 -4.30 -1.07
C GLU A 110 -19.83 -5.17 -2.33
N THR A 111 -20.63 -4.82 -3.35
CA THR A 111 -20.69 -5.61 -4.59
C THR A 111 -19.37 -5.51 -5.33
N MET A 112 -18.81 -4.31 -5.41
CA MET A 112 -17.51 -4.07 -6.03
C MET A 112 -16.38 -4.74 -5.26
N PHE A 113 -16.46 -4.76 -3.93
CA PHE A 113 -15.51 -5.45 -3.08
C PHE A 113 -15.55 -6.96 -3.30
N ASP A 114 -16.74 -7.56 -3.33
CA ASP A 114 -16.91 -9.00 -3.58
C ASP A 114 -16.36 -9.39 -4.97
N GLU A 115 -16.63 -8.59 -6.00
CA GLU A 115 -16.06 -8.80 -7.33
C GLU A 115 -14.53 -8.69 -7.31
N ALA A 116 -13.96 -7.69 -6.62
CA ALA A 116 -12.52 -7.56 -6.46
C ALA A 116 -11.91 -8.81 -5.82
N MET A 117 -12.55 -9.33 -4.76
CA MET A 117 -12.02 -10.45 -3.97
C MET A 117 -11.85 -11.74 -4.76
N GLU A 118 -12.57 -11.95 -5.87
CA GLU A 118 -12.34 -13.08 -6.77
C GLU A 118 -10.98 -13.04 -7.48
N MET A 119 -10.33 -11.88 -7.53
CA MET A 119 -9.06 -11.66 -8.23
C MET A 119 -7.91 -11.36 -7.28
N VAL A 120 -8.19 -11.05 -6.01
CA VAL A 120 -7.17 -10.68 -5.03
C VAL A 120 -6.30 -11.87 -4.67
N SER A 121 -4.98 -11.68 -4.76
CA SER A 121 -3.97 -12.68 -4.37
C SER A 121 -3.41 -12.40 -2.98
N VAL A 122 -3.25 -11.11 -2.65
CA VAL A 122 -2.84 -10.64 -1.31
C VAL A 122 -3.78 -9.54 -0.86
N LEU A 123 -4.46 -9.74 0.27
CA LEU A 123 -5.29 -8.73 0.92
C LEU A 123 -4.54 -8.18 2.14
N LYS A 124 -4.34 -6.87 2.21
CA LYS A 124 -3.78 -6.22 3.39
C LYS A 124 -4.77 -5.23 3.99
N TYR A 125 -4.93 -5.25 5.31
CA TYR A 125 -5.81 -4.31 5.99
C TYR A 125 -5.39 -4.08 7.44
N SER A 126 -5.96 -3.04 8.06
CA SER A 126 -5.85 -2.78 9.50
C SER A 126 -7.06 -3.37 10.22
N ILE A 127 -6.81 -4.06 11.33
CA ILE A 127 -7.87 -4.61 12.17
C ILE A 127 -8.82 -3.50 12.64
N ASP A 128 -8.29 -2.33 12.96
CA ASP A 128 -9.04 -1.17 13.47
C ASP A 128 -9.93 -0.53 12.39
N ARG A 129 -9.63 -0.78 11.10
CA ARG A 129 -10.35 -0.21 9.96
C ARG A 129 -11.41 -1.14 9.40
N LEU A 130 -11.04 -2.41 9.22
CA LEU A 130 -11.85 -3.36 8.46
C LEU A 130 -12.13 -4.67 9.18
N GLY A 131 -11.62 -4.88 10.41
CA GLY A 131 -11.61 -6.18 11.10
C GLY A 131 -12.92 -6.96 11.00
N ASP A 132 -14.02 -6.37 11.44
CA ASP A 132 -15.34 -7.02 11.44
C ASP A 132 -15.94 -7.17 10.04
N ARG A 133 -15.53 -6.32 9.09
CA ARG A 133 -16.08 -6.28 7.73
C ARG A 133 -15.47 -7.32 6.80
N VAL A 134 -14.28 -7.81 7.15
CA VAL A 134 -13.54 -8.79 6.33
C VAL A 134 -13.29 -10.12 7.04
N SER A 135 -13.94 -10.35 8.19
CA SER A 135 -13.81 -11.60 8.97
C SER A 135 -14.18 -12.84 8.16
N ASP A 136 -15.19 -12.70 7.30
CA ASP A 136 -15.79 -13.79 6.52
C ASP A 136 -15.23 -13.88 5.09
N VAL A 137 -14.23 -13.06 4.78
CA VAL A 137 -13.63 -13.02 3.44
C VAL A 137 -12.90 -14.31 3.14
N SER A 138 -13.11 -14.79 1.92
CA SER A 138 -12.55 -16.01 1.33
C SER A 138 -11.11 -16.32 1.74
N THR A 139 -10.84 -17.58 2.10
CA THR A 139 -9.52 -18.09 2.49
C THR A 139 -8.54 -18.27 1.32
N ARG A 140 -8.95 -17.91 0.10
CA ARG A 140 -8.18 -18.13 -1.15
C ARG A 140 -6.97 -17.22 -1.32
N CYS A 141 -6.93 -16.07 -0.65
CA CYS A 141 -5.81 -15.13 -0.74
C CYS A 141 -4.96 -15.14 0.54
N VAL A 142 -3.72 -14.66 0.43
CA VAL A 142 -2.91 -14.40 1.62
C VAL A 142 -3.38 -13.09 2.26
N ARG A 143 -3.76 -13.14 3.54
CA ARG A 143 -4.20 -11.96 4.30
C ARG A 143 -3.08 -11.46 5.19
N ILE A 144 -2.83 -10.16 5.17
CA ILE A 144 -1.90 -9.46 6.05
C ILE A 144 -2.72 -8.49 6.90
N VAL A 145 -2.91 -8.80 8.18
CA VAL A 145 -3.73 -8.00 9.09
C VAL A 145 -2.83 -7.26 10.05
N THR A 146 -2.88 -5.93 10.02
CA THR A 146 -2.04 -5.07 10.85
C THR A 146 -2.75 -4.69 12.15
N HIS A 147 -2.00 -4.75 13.26
CA HIS A 147 -2.44 -4.47 14.62
C HIS A 147 -1.62 -3.34 15.28
N GLY A 148 -1.12 -2.40 14.46
CA GLY A 148 -0.30 -1.29 14.92
C GLY A 148 0.94 -1.75 15.71
N ALA A 149 1.07 -1.27 16.95
CA ALA A 149 2.19 -1.58 17.83
C ALA A 149 2.29 -3.07 18.23
N ALA A 150 1.22 -3.86 18.10
CA ALA A 150 1.26 -5.29 18.36
C ALA A 150 1.96 -6.08 17.23
N GLY A 151 2.08 -5.48 16.04
CA GLY A 151 2.64 -6.10 14.85
C GLY A 151 1.57 -6.42 13.82
N LEU A 152 1.68 -7.58 13.20
CA LEU A 152 0.75 -8.05 12.18
C LEU A 152 0.66 -9.58 12.17
N GLU A 153 -0.46 -10.08 11.67
CA GLU A 153 -0.66 -11.50 11.39
C GLU A 153 -0.73 -11.75 9.87
N VAL A 154 -0.30 -12.93 9.47
CA VAL A 154 -0.32 -13.40 8.09
C VAL A 154 -1.11 -14.68 8.05
N ARG A 155 -2.18 -14.72 7.26
CA ARG A 155 -3.09 -15.86 7.19
C ARG A 155 -3.19 -16.38 5.75
N HIS A 156 -3.19 -17.69 5.57
CA HIS A 156 -3.47 -18.34 4.29
C HIS A 156 -4.09 -19.72 4.55
N GLY A 157 -5.35 -19.93 4.15
CA GLY A 157 -6.09 -21.12 4.60
C GLY A 157 -6.15 -21.19 6.13
N GLU A 158 -5.70 -22.32 6.68
CA GLU A 158 -5.59 -22.54 8.14
C GLU A 158 -4.25 -22.04 8.72
N ASP A 159 -3.26 -21.76 7.88
CA ASP A 159 -1.95 -21.31 8.33
C ASP A 159 -2.02 -19.85 8.81
N THR A 160 -1.58 -19.62 10.04
CA THR A 160 -1.52 -18.29 10.66
C THR A 160 -0.15 -18.06 11.29
N HIS A 161 0.48 -16.94 10.94
CA HIS A 161 1.78 -16.54 11.45
C HIS A 161 1.71 -15.15 12.08
N TRP A 162 2.09 -15.05 13.36
CA TRP A 162 2.21 -13.76 14.04
C TRP A 162 3.61 -13.18 13.86
N CYS A 163 3.69 -11.94 13.38
CA CYS A 163 4.92 -11.17 13.28
C CYS A 163 4.84 -9.98 14.25
N ARG A 164 5.64 -10.02 15.32
CA ARG A 164 5.74 -8.89 16.26
C ARG A 164 6.16 -7.62 15.53
N ALA A 165 5.70 -6.46 16.00
CA ALA A 165 6.18 -5.18 15.48
C ALA A 165 7.69 -5.09 15.65
N MET A 166 8.36 -4.47 14.66
CA MET A 166 9.79 -4.18 14.79
C MET A 166 9.97 -2.93 15.65
N ASP A 167 10.95 -2.97 16.55
CA ASP A 167 11.25 -1.84 17.43
C ASP A 167 11.64 -0.61 16.61
N ALA A 168 10.90 0.48 16.83
CA ALA A 168 11.21 1.79 16.29
C ALA A 168 11.88 2.63 17.39
N PRO A 169 13.22 2.78 17.37
CA PRO A 169 13.94 3.46 18.46
C PRO A 169 13.61 4.95 18.56
N VAL A 170 13.11 5.54 17.47
CA VAL A 170 12.63 6.92 17.42
C VAL A 170 11.27 6.92 16.75
N VAL A 171 10.25 7.45 17.44
CA VAL A 171 8.89 7.58 16.93
C VAL A 171 8.51 9.05 16.95
N LEU A 172 8.55 9.68 15.79
CA LEU A 172 8.09 11.04 15.53
C LEU A 172 6.67 11.02 14.91
N ASP A 173 6.42 10.12 13.96
CA ASP A 173 5.15 10.00 13.26
C ASP A 173 4.99 8.59 12.67
N THR A 174 3.86 7.93 12.89
CA THR A 174 3.57 6.59 12.36
C THR A 174 2.88 6.60 10.99
N CYS A 175 2.59 7.79 10.44
CA CYS A 175 1.98 7.95 9.12
C CYS A 175 2.79 7.23 8.03
N GLY A 176 2.10 6.48 7.16
CA GLY A 176 2.71 5.72 6.05
C GLY A 176 3.47 4.46 6.47
N SER A 177 3.56 4.13 7.76
CA SER A 177 4.23 2.88 8.21
C SER A 177 3.54 1.62 7.67
N GLY A 178 2.22 1.68 7.43
CA GLY A 178 1.49 0.65 6.71
C GLY A 178 2.04 0.46 5.29
N ASP A 179 2.21 1.54 4.52
CA ASP A 179 2.71 1.51 3.14
C ASP A 179 4.11 0.90 3.07
N MET A 180 4.96 1.15 4.08
CA MET A 180 6.30 0.57 4.15
C MET A 180 6.28 -0.96 4.21
N VAL A 181 5.28 -1.54 4.88
CA VAL A 181 5.06 -2.99 4.89
C VAL A 181 4.70 -3.47 3.48
N SER A 182 3.80 -2.77 2.79
CA SER A 182 3.42 -3.11 1.40
C SER A 182 4.61 -3.03 0.46
N VAL A 183 5.44 -1.99 0.57
CA VAL A 183 6.69 -1.85 -0.19
C VAL A 183 7.61 -3.04 0.03
N GLY A 184 7.81 -3.48 1.29
CA GLY A 184 8.65 -4.63 1.60
C GLY A 184 8.13 -5.95 1.02
N VAL A 185 6.82 -6.17 1.08
CA VAL A 185 6.19 -7.38 0.54
C VAL A 185 6.23 -7.39 -0.99
N ILE A 186 5.93 -6.27 -1.65
CA ILE A 186 5.96 -6.15 -3.11
C ILE A 186 7.41 -6.32 -3.63
N ASP A 187 8.39 -5.65 -3.01
CA ASP A 187 9.81 -5.81 -3.37
C ASP A 187 10.26 -7.27 -3.22
N TRP A 188 9.80 -7.96 -2.18
CA TRP A 188 10.09 -9.38 -1.96
C TRP A 188 9.48 -10.28 -3.02
N ILE A 189 8.19 -10.10 -3.35
CA ILE A 189 7.49 -10.85 -4.41
C ILE A 189 8.24 -10.71 -5.73
N ILE A 190 8.61 -9.48 -6.11
CA ILE A 190 9.33 -9.19 -7.35
C ILE A 190 10.73 -9.81 -7.32
N SER A 191 11.49 -9.59 -6.24
CA SER A 191 12.88 -10.06 -6.12
C SER A 191 13.00 -11.57 -6.09
N LYS A 192 12.02 -12.26 -5.50
CA LYS A 192 11.96 -13.73 -5.44
C LYS A 192 11.18 -14.35 -6.59
N ARG A 193 10.59 -13.53 -7.48
CA ARG A 193 9.75 -13.95 -8.61
C ARG A 193 8.62 -14.87 -8.17
N ILE A 194 7.96 -14.53 -7.06
CA ILE A 194 6.84 -15.30 -6.52
C ILE A 194 5.62 -15.01 -7.41
N GLY A 195 5.16 -16.02 -8.14
CA GLY A 195 3.88 -15.99 -8.85
C GLY A 195 2.71 -16.38 -7.95
N ILE A 196 1.50 -16.35 -8.50
CA ILE A 196 0.25 -16.68 -7.78
C ILE A 196 0.34 -18.04 -7.06
N ASP A 197 0.81 -19.08 -7.75
CA ASP A 197 0.92 -20.45 -7.19
C ASP A 197 1.94 -20.56 -6.04
N GLY A 198 2.86 -19.61 -5.93
CA GLY A 198 3.88 -19.56 -4.88
C GLY A 198 3.48 -18.70 -3.68
N LEU A 199 2.31 -18.06 -3.69
CA LEU A 199 1.87 -17.21 -2.59
C LEU A 199 1.40 -18.06 -1.41
N THR A 200 2.14 -17.97 -0.32
CA THR A 200 1.77 -18.56 0.97
C THR A 200 2.16 -17.60 2.09
N ALA A 201 1.53 -17.75 3.26
CA ALA A 201 1.89 -16.94 4.43
C ALA A 201 3.39 -17.02 4.74
N VAL A 202 3.97 -18.24 4.72
CA VAL A 202 5.40 -18.49 4.96
C VAL A 202 6.29 -17.79 3.93
N ASN A 203 5.94 -17.87 2.64
CA ASN A 203 6.76 -17.30 1.57
C ASN A 203 6.82 -15.77 1.62
N LEU A 204 5.84 -15.12 2.26
CA LEU A 204 5.81 -13.66 2.42
C LEU A 204 6.50 -13.15 3.69
N ILE A 205 6.83 -14.00 4.66
CA ILE A 205 7.43 -13.58 5.94
C ILE A 205 8.70 -12.74 5.74
N GLY A 206 9.57 -13.11 4.80
CA GLY A 206 10.80 -12.35 4.51
C GLY A 206 10.52 -10.91 4.07
N GLY A 207 9.52 -10.71 3.19
CA GLY A 207 9.10 -9.39 2.75
C GLY A 207 8.40 -8.58 3.84
N ILE A 208 7.65 -9.27 4.70
CA ILE A 208 6.99 -8.66 5.86
C ILE A 208 8.02 -8.13 6.85
N VAL A 209 9.04 -8.93 7.20
CA VAL A 209 10.12 -8.48 8.09
C VAL A 209 10.89 -7.31 7.49
N ALA A 210 11.19 -7.35 6.18
CA ALA A 210 11.83 -6.24 5.48
C ALA A 210 10.96 -4.96 5.51
N GLY A 211 9.64 -5.11 5.30
CA GLY A 211 8.67 -4.04 5.36
C GLY A 211 8.47 -3.46 6.76
N GLN A 212 8.42 -4.28 7.80
CA GLN A 212 8.37 -3.85 9.19
C GLN A 212 9.64 -3.08 9.59
N ARG A 213 10.81 -3.50 9.10
CA ARG A 213 12.06 -2.74 9.28
C ARG A 213 11.99 -1.37 8.65
N LEU A 214 11.44 -1.29 7.43
CA LEU A 214 11.25 -0.03 6.75
C LEU A 214 10.22 0.86 7.47
N ALA A 215 9.15 0.26 7.99
CA ALA A 215 8.15 0.94 8.81
C ALA A 215 8.75 1.56 10.07
N ALA A 216 9.56 0.79 10.81
CA ALA A 216 10.23 1.24 12.02
C ALA A 216 11.19 2.42 11.74
N GLU A 217 11.93 2.39 10.62
CA GLU A 217 12.78 3.50 10.18
C GLU A 217 11.96 4.72 9.75
N ASN A 218 10.80 4.51 9.11
CA ASN A 218 9.92 5.60 8.69
C ASN A 218 9.30 6.34 9.88
N CYS A 219 9.05 5.63 10.99
CA CYS A 219 8.52 6.25 12.21
C CYS A 219 9.36 7.42 12.73
N ALA A 220 10.65 7.50 12.39
CA ALA A 220 11.54 8.57 12.83
C ALA A 220 11.35 9.91 12.08
N TYR A 221 10.45 9.99 11.10
CA TYR A 221 10.30 11.16 10.23
C TYR A 221 8.83 11.52 10.02
N ALA A 222 8.53 12.82 9.97
CA ALA A 222 7.16 13.31 9.76
C ALA A 222 6.64 13.02 8.34
N GLY A 223 5.39 12.57 8.27
CA GLY A 223 4.61 12.30 7.07
C GLY A 223 4.88 10.94 6.44
N ALA A 224 3.93 10.46 5.64
CA ALA A 224 3.93 9.13 5.02
C ALA A 224 5.19 8.74 4.24
N ARG A 225 5.92 9.72 3.70
CA ARG A 225 7.17 9.52 2.93
C ARG A 225 8.36 10.19 3.61
N GLY A 226 8.29 10.42 4.91
CA GLY A 226 9.30 11.13 5.70
C GLY A 226 10.69 10.53 5.52
N LEU A 227 10.81 9.20 5.58
CA LEU A 227 12.08 8.51 5.36
C LEU A 227 12.68 8.79 3.98
N PHE A 228 11.87 8.70 2.93
CA PHE A 228 12.30 8.91 1.55
C PHE A 228 12.82 10.34 1.35
N ARG A 229 12.12 11.33 1.90
CA ARG A 229 12.49 12.75 1.78
C ARG A 229 13.81 13.06 2.50
N ASN A 230 14.03 12.46 3.67
CA ASN A 230 15.19 12.76 4.50
C ASN A 230 16.43 11.91 4.17
N ARG A 231 16.25 10.68 3.70
CA ARG A 231 17.35 9.71 3.52
C ARG A 231 17.52 9.23 2.07
N GLY A 232 16.54 9.52 1.21
CA GLY A 232 16.56 9.14 -0.21
C GLY A 232 16.30 7.65 -0.46
N ALA A 233 15.96 7.32 -1.71
CA ALA A 233 15.63 5.96 -2.13
C ALA A 233 16.78 4.96 -1.92
N GLY A 234 18.03 5.40 -2.07
CA GLY A 234 19.20 4.54 -1.85
C GLY A 234 19.34 4.05 -0.41
N TYR A 235 18.92 4.85 0.60
CA TYR A 235 18.87 4.38 2.00
C TYR A 235 17.77 3.34 2.19
N VAL A 236 16.56 3.63 1.67
CA VAL A 236 15.41 2.72 1.72
C VAL A 236 15.75 1.34 1.14
N GLN A 237 16.41 1.30 -0.03
CA GLN A 237 16.84 0.03 -0.63
C GLN A 237 17.81 -0.76 0.26
N ARG A 238 18.70 -0.08 1.01
CA ARG A 238 19.60 -0.76 1.96
C ARG A 238 18.84 -1.33 3.16
N VAL A 239 17.84 -0.63 3.66
CA VAL A 239 16.98 -1.11 4.76
C VAL A 239 16.22 -2.36 4.33
N LEU A 240 15.64 -2.36 3.13
CA LEU A 240 14.91 -3.49 2.57
C LEU A 240 15.80 -4.73 2.38
N ARG A 241 17.04 -4.53 1.90
CA ARG A 241 17.99 -5.63 1.61
C ARG A 241 18.84 -6.07 2.79
N LYS A 242 18.68 -5.47 3.98
CA LYS A 242 19.45 -5.84 5.16
C LYS A 242 19.11 -7.28 5.55
N ASP A 243 20.13 -8.11 5.72
CA ASP A 243 19.93 -9.51 6.08
C ASP A 243 19.19 -9.63 7.44
N PRO A 244 18.20 -10.54 7.56
CA PRO A 244 17.48 -10.75 8.82
C PRO A 244 18.39 -11.19 9.97
N ALA A 245 19.54 -11.81 9.68
CA ALA A 245 20.47 -12.37 10.67
C ALA A 245 21.40 -11.34 11.35
N ALA A 246 21.22 -10.04 11.09
CA ALA A 246 22.10 -8.97 11.58
C ALA A 246 21.47 -8.11 12.70
N VAL A 247 20.54 -8.66 13.48
CA VAL A 247 19.93 -8.04 14.68
C VAL A 247 19.98 -9.03 15.83
#